data_AF-A0A9E5ITQ2-F1
#
_entry.id   AF-A0A9E5ITQ2-F1
#
_cell.length_a   1.000
_cell.length_b   1.000
_cell.length_c   1.000
_cell.angle_alpha   90.00
_cell.angle_beta   90.00
_cell.angle_gamma   90.00
#
_symmetry.space_group_name_H-M   'P 1'
#
loop_
_entity.id
_entity.type
_entity.pdbx_description
1 polymer ?
#
loop_
_entity_poly.entity_id
_entity_poly.type
_entity_poly.pdbx_seq_one_letter_code
_entity_poly.pdbx_strand_id
1 'polypeptide(L)' 'MKRHSRDNERPLVEDIRLLGRILGDVIREQEGAEIYELIEKIRKLSVSFRRDADHAADKALKKLLKG' A
#
# COMPACT_ATOMS: atom_id res chain seq x y z
N MET A 1 -16.24 20.45 18.90
CA MET A 1 -16.84 19.21 18.36
C MET A 1 -16.17 18.81 17.04
N LYS A 2 -15.22 17.86 17.01
CA LYS A 2 -14.66 17.24 15.79
C LYS A 2 -14.23 15.77 16.04
N ARG A 3 -14.94 15.05 16.92
CA ARG A 3 -14.57 13.69 17.34
C ARG A 3 -15.35 12.58 16.61
N HIS A 4 -16.50 12.89 15.99
CA HIS A 4 -17.38 11.88 15.37
C HIS A 4 -16.95 11.36 13.99
N SER A 5 -16.22 12.14 13.18
CA SER A 5 -15.90 11.72 11.80
C SER A 5 -14.85 10.61 11.71
N ARG A 6 -13.88 10.55 12.63
CA ARG A 6 -12.84 9.52 12.62
C ARG A 6 -13.32 8.15 13.09
N ASP A 7 -14.40 8.09 13.88
CA ASP A 7 -14.95 6.81 14.37
C ASP A 7 -15.81 6.12 13.30
N ASN A 8 -16.50 6.90 12.45
CA ASN A 8 -17.29 6.37 11.33
C ASN A 8 -16.43 5.84 10.17
N GLU A 9 -15.16 6.25 10.08
CA GLU A 9 -14.23 5.79 9.05
C GLU A 9 -13.53 4.47 9.40
N ARG A 10 -13.56 4.07 10.69
CA ARG A 10 -12.86 2.86 11.16
C ARG A 10 -13.31 1.58 10.45
N PRO A 11 -14.62 1.31 10.29
CA PRO A 11 -15.09 0.10 9.61
C PRO A 11 -14.57 0.02 8.17
N LEU A 12 -14.63 1.14 7.43
CA LEU A 12 -14.13 1.19 6.05
C LEU A 12 -12.62 0.95 5.96
N VAL A 13 -11.83 1.48 6.90
CA VAL A 13 -10.38 1.24 6.96
C VAL A 13 -10.07 -0.23 7.25
N GLU A 14 -10.86 -0.88 8.09
CA GLU A 14 -10.73 -2.31 8.38
C GLU A 14 -11.06 -3.17 7.16
N ASP A 15 -12.11 -2.82 6.42
CA ASP A 15 -12.49 -3.48 5.17
C ASP A 15 -11.40 -3.34 4.10
N ILE A 16 -10.85 -2.14 3.90
CA ILE A 16 -9.73 -1.91 2.98
C ILE A 16 -8.52 -2.77 3.35
N ARG A 17 -8.21 -2.88 4.65
CA ARG A 17 -7.11 -3.74 5.13
C ARG A 17 -7.40 -5.22 4.93
N LEU A 18 -8.65 -5.65 5.13
CA LEU A 18 -9.07 -7.02 4.90
C LEU A 18 -8.91 -7.40 3.43
N LEU A 19 -9.45 -6.59 2.52
CA LEU A 19 -9.32 -6.79 1.08
C LEU A 19 -7.86 -6.78 0.63
N GLY A 20 -7.04 -5.89 1.18
CA GLY A 20 -5.60 -5.85 0.91
C GLY A 20 -4.87 -7.12 1.34
N ARG A 21 -5.24 -7.74 2.48
CA ARG A 21 -4.68 -9.03 2.90
C ARG A 21 -5.06 -10.16 1.96
N ILE A 22 -6.35 -10.28 1.64
CA ILE A 22 -6.87 -11.31 0.73
C ILE A 22 -6.18 -11.20 -0.64
N LEU A 23 -6.10 -9.99 -1.20
CA LEU A 23 -5.41 -9.76 -2.47
C LEU A 23 -3.93 -10.14 -2.40
N GLY A 24 -3.25 -9.78 -1.31
CA GLY A 24 -1.84 -10.13 -1.11
C GLY A 24 -1.61 -11.64 -1.05
N ASP A 25 -2.51 -12.37 -0.39
CA ASP A 25 -2.43 -13.83 -0.31
C ASP A 25 -2.69 -14.47 -1.69
N VAL A 26 -3.69 -14.00 -2.44
CA VAL A 26 -3.96 -14.45 -3.82
C VAL A 26 -2.76 -14.20 -4.74
N ILE A 27 -2.16 -13.01 -4.69
CA ILE A 27 -0.97 -12.69 -5.50
C ILE A 27 0.19 -13.62 -5.14
N ARG A 28 0.43 -13.85 -3.84
CA ARG A 28 1.52 -14.72 -3.40
C ARG A 28 1.31 -16.17 -3.85
N GLU A 29 0.07 -16.65 -3.81
CA GLU A 29 -0.29 -18.02 -4.23
C GLU A 29 -0.16 -18.20 -5.74
N GLN A 30 -0.64 -17.24 -6.53
CA GLN A 30 -0.71 -17.37 -7.99
C GLN A 30 0.58 -16.97 -8.71
N GLU A 31 1.26 -15.92 -8.24
CA GLU A 31 2.43 -15.32 -8.92
C GLU A 31 3.75 -15.58 -8.15
N GLY A 32 3.66 -16.19 -6.98
CA GLY A 32 4.82 -16.51 -6.14
C GLY A 32 5.33 -15.33 -5.31
N ALA A 33 6.32 -15.63 -4.47
CA ALA A 33 6.84 -14.71 -3.47
C ALA A 33 7.62 -13.52 -4.08
N GLU A 34 8.35 -13.73 -5.17
CA GLU A 34 9.18 -12.68 -5.78
C GLU A 34 8.33 -11.53 -6.34
N ILE A 35 7.26 -11.86 -7.08
CA ILE A 35 6.32 -10.88 -7.62
C ILE A 35 5.57 -10.17 -6.50
N TYR A 36 5.13 -10.91 -5.48
CA TYR A 36 4.50 -10.33 -4.30
C TYR A 36 5.40 -9.29 -3.61
N GLU A 37 6.67 -9.61 -3.38
CA GLU A 37 7.63 -8.68 -2.74
C GLU A 37 7.89 -7.44 -3.60
N LEU A 38 7.94 -7.58 -4.92
CA LEU A 38 8.07 -6.44 -5.83
C LEU A 38 6.85 -5.50 -5.72
N ILE A 39 5.64 -6.06 -5.71
CA ILE A 39 4.39 -5.30 -5.55
C ILE A 39 4.35 -4.61 -4.19
N GLU A 40 4.70 -5.30 -3.11
CA GLU A 40 4.73 -4.74 -1.77
C GLU A 40 5.78 -3.62 -1.62
N LYS A 41 6.92 -3.76 -2.31
CA LYS A 41 7.94 -2.71 -2.38
C LYS A 41 7.38 -1.44 -3.04
N ILE A 42 6.67 -1.57 -4.16
CA ILE A 42 5.99 -0.44 -4.82
C ILE A 42 4.97 0.19 -3.87
N ARG A 43 4.09 -0.61 -3.27
CA ARG A 43 3.04 -0.14 -2.35
C ARG A 43 3.62 0.67 -1.18
N LYS A 44 4.68 0.17 -0.54
CA LYS A 44 5.35 0.85 0.58
C LYS A 44 5.90 2.22 0.17
N LEU A 45 6.57 2.30 -0.99
CA LEU A 45 7.10 3.55 -1.53
C LEU A 45 5.98 4.56 -1.88
N SER A 46 4.88 4.10 -2.48
CA SER A 46 3.75 4.97 -2.81
C SER A 46 3.05 5.52 -1.56
N VAL A 47 2.95 4.72 -0.49
CA VAL A 47 2.34 5.17 0.77
C VAL A 47 3.26 6.13 1.52
N SER A 48 4.58 5.87 1.59
CA SER A 48 5.52 6.78 2.25
C SER A 48 5.58 8.13 1.54
N PHE A 49 5.61 8.14 0.21
CA PHE A 49 5.55 9.38 -0.57
C PHE A 49 4.32 10.24 -0.24
N ARG A 50 3.13 9.63 -0.17
CA ARG A 50 1.89 10.36 0.13
C ARG A 50 1.80 10.86 1.57
N ARG A 51 2.45 10.20 2.53
CA ARG A 51 2.44 10.63 3.95
C ARG A 51 3.47 11.71 4.24
N ASP A 52 4.66 11.61 3.66
CA ASP A 52 5.82 12.40 4.09
C ASP A 52 6.37 13.36 3.02
N ALA A 53 5.72 13.46 1.85
CA ALA A 53 6.23 14.20 0.68
C ALA A 53 7.69 13.83 0.31
N ASP A 54 8.09 12.60 0.63
CA ASP A 54 9.47 12.14 0.58
C ASP A 54 9.94 11.99 -0.88
N HIS A 55 10.78 12.95 -1.31
CA HIS A 55 11.34 12.98 -2.66
C HIS A 55 12.32 11.82 -2.93
N ALA A 56 12.88 11.18 -1.89
CA ALA A 56 13.71 9.99 -2.07
C ALA A 56 12.86 8.77 -2.46
N ALA A 57 11.66 8.64 -1.88
CA ALA A 57 10.70 7.60 -2.25
C ALA A 57 10.21 7.76 -3.71
N ASP A 58 9.99 9.00 -4.18
CA ASP A 58 9.64 9.30 -5.58
C ASP A 58 10.74 8.86 -6.55
N LYS A 59 12.01 9.16 -6.24
CA LYS A 59 13.15 8.75 -7.08
C LYS A 59 13.30 7.23 -7.14
N ALA A 60 13.11 6.53 -6.01
CA ALA A 60 13.15 5.08 -5.96
C ALA A 60 11.99 4.44 -6.74
N LEU A 61 10.78 4.97 -6.60
CA LEU A 61 9.59 4.52 -7.32
C LEU A 61 9.74 4.72 -8.82
N LYS A 62 10.17 5.92 -9.26
CA LYS A 62 10.41 6.22 -10.68
C LYS A 62 11.48 5.32 -11.30
N LYS A 63 12.55 5.01 -10.56
CA LYS A 63 13.59 4.09 -11.05
C LYS A 63 13.05 2.66 -11.21
N LEU A 64 12.18 2.23 -10.31
CA LEU A 64 11.60 0.88 -10.32
C LEU A 64 10.54 0.72 -11.43
N LEU A 65 9.81 1.79 -11.76
CA LEU A 65 8.80 1.79 -12.83
C LEU A 65 9.36 2.02 -14.24
N LYS A 66 10.57 2.56 -14.37
CA LYS A 66 11.26 2.81 -15.65
C LYS A 66 12.20 1.67 -16.05
N GLY A 67 11.83 0.42 -15.72
CA GLY A 67 12.55 -0.77 -16.18
C GLY A 67 12.90 -0.72 -17.65
#